data_AF-A0A9W9ZJN3-F1
#
_entry.id   AF-A0A9W9ZJN3-F1
#
_cell.length_a   1.000
_cell.length_b   1.000
_cell.length_c   1.000
_cell.angle_alpha   90.00
_cell.angle_beta   90.00
_cell.angle_gamma   90.00
#
_symmetry.space_group_name_H-M   'P 1'
#
loop_
_entity.id
_entity.type
_entity.pdbx_description
1 polymer ?
#
loop_
_entity_poly.entity_id
_entity_poly.type
_entity_poly.pdbx_seq_one_letter_code
_entity_poly.pdbx_strand_id
1 'polypeptide(L)'
;MFASRLDVDFVTSRGNLERILEVQTGQDGKGWTMVATRYRGTVYLSHVPVHIEEKQTLTDFEKKLSHWGKRFEVEVTKSCGTSSEDDAASAQATSLPGDSSAAPHENEVERHDPLKAYPGFYSVVRFELENHRIVLRAEVDALMPDPDEHQNPVLDYVELKVTTEENFHHDEQQIPPSTNYVELKVATQNIISAPQIFNQKRLVPWWCQSIVSGTPLIVYGIRDEDGHVKSIEQVKTDDIPDRVGQNNLNKDKYLLFLSEMLSWIKNIVCVEDVAVVYAFQWDSNTPSRGVTATALPDANSFLPKWYVNKMEDYFARAWRQQRRKEEKREMAEEEEDYFMRKQWQSPHTSEEDIREDYDGESSSLLAEEWFYRQSSPYSHGRRRKRTDKTIR
;
A
#
# COMPACT_ATOMS: atom_id res chain seq x y z
N MET A 1 -9.82 8.46 20.46
CA MET A 1 -10.54 7.23 20.06
C MET A 1 -9.59 6.05 20.21
N PHE A 2 -10.01 4.99 20.88
CA PHE A 2 -9.21 3.80 21.16
C PHE A 2 -8.86 3.06 19.86
N ALA A 3 -7.70 2.39 19.78
CA ALA A 3 -7.42 1.47 18.66
C ALA A 3 -8.22 0.16 18.85
N SER A 4 -9.55 0.28 18.84
CA SER A 4 -10.51 -0.82 18.71
C SER A 4 -10.48 -1.43 17.31
N ARG A 5 -9.84 -0.73 16.37
CA ARG A 5 -9.69 -1.02 14.95
C ARG A 5 -8.24 -0.86 14.52
N LEU A 6 -7.90 -1.46 13.38
CA LEU A 6 -6.71 -1.05 12.64
C LEU A 6 -6.90 0.39 12.15
N ASP A 7 -5.80 1.13 12.03
CA ASP A 7 -5.80 2.51 11.55
C ASP A 7 -5.89 2.60 10.01
N VAL A 8 -6.75 1.77 9.44
CA VAL A 8 -7.09 1.69 8.02
C VAL A 8 -8.56 1.36 7.83
N ASP A 9 -9.09 1.80 6.70
CA ASP A 9 -10.45 1.51 6.25
C ASP A 9 -10.52 0.23 5.44
N PHE A 10 -9.47 -0.10 4.69
CA PHE A 10 -9.41 -1.27 3.83
C PHE A 10 -8.16 -2.12 4.04
N VAL A 11 -8.34 -3.44 4.00
CA VAL A 11 -7.26 -4.42 3.85
C VAL A 11 -7.59 -5.28 2.63
N THR A 12 -6.69 -5.30 1.65
CA THR A 12 -6.94 -5.97 0.35
C THR A 12 -5.65 -6.45 -0.31
N SER A 13 -5.72 -6.91 -1.56
CA SER A 13 -4.56 -7.15 -2.42
C SER A 13 -4.50 -6.13 -3.54
N ARG A 14 -3.31 -5.91 -4.08
CA ARG A 14 -3.12 -5.05 -5.26
C ARG A 14 -4.02 -5.46 -6.43
N GLY A 15 -4.08 -6.77 -6.71
CA GLY A 15 -4.89 -7.29 -7.81
C GLY A 15 -6.40 -6.99 -7.67
N ASN A 16 -6.91 -6.73 -6.47
CA ASN A 16 -8.30 -6.33 -6.28
C ASN A 16 -8.53 -4.88 -6.72
N LEU A 17 -7.62 -3.96 -6.37
CA LEU A 17 -7.74 -2.55 -6.79
C LEU A 17 -7.52 -2.39 -8.28
N GLU A 18 -6.56 -3.14 -8.84
CA GLU A 18 -6.33 -3.26 -10.29
C GLU A 18 -7.61 -3.68 -11.02
N ARG A 19 -8.29 -4.75 -10.58
CA ARG A 19 -9.58 -5.20 -11.15
C ARG A 19 -10.68 -4.15 -11.12
N ILE A 20 -10.72 -3.34 -10.05
CA ILE A 20 -11.67 -2.22 -9.97
C ILE A 20 -11.33 -1.21 -11.06
N LEU A 21 -10.08 -0.73 -11.12
CA LEU A 21 -9.63 0.24 -12.12
C LEU A 21 -9.83 -0.25 -13.56
N GLU A 22 -9.60 -1.53 -13.82
CA GLU A 22 -9.74 -2.14 -15.14
C GLU A 22 -11.17 -2.08 -15.69
N VAL A 23 -12.20 -1.91 -14.85
CA VAL A 23 -13.58 -1.66 -15.31
C VAL A 23 -13.66 -0.44 -16.24
N GLN A 24 -12.84 0.59 -16.01
CA GLN A 24 -12.78 1.80 -16.83
C GLN A 24 -12.12 1.58 -18.20
N THR A 25 -11.33 0.51 -18.34
CA THR A 25 -10.61 0.22 -19.59
C THR A 25 -11.51 -0.39 -20.67
N GLY A 26 -12.70 -0.88 -20.30
CA GLY A 26 -13.66 -1.48 -21.22
C GLY A 26 -13.10 -2.70 -21.98
N GLN A 27 -12.02 -3.31 -21.49
CA GLN A 27 -11.43 -4.46 -22.14
C GLN A 27 -12.37 -5.67 -22.09
N ASP A 28 -12.27 -6.52 -23.11
CA ASP A 28 -12.87 -7.85 -23.21
C ASP A 28 -12.26 -8.80 -22.16
N GLY A 29 -12.52 -8.51 -20.89
CA GLY A 29 -12.09 -9.31 -19.76
C GLY A 29 -13.12 -10.37 -19.40
N LYS A 30 -12.72 -11.32 -18.56
CA LYS A 30 -13.69 -12.13 -17.81
C LYS A 30 -14.17 -11.24 -16.65
N GLY A 31 -15.48 -11.20 -16.41
CA GLY A 31 -16.03 -10.54 -15.24
C GLY A 31 -15.34 -11.02 -13.95
N TRP A 32 -15.39 -10.22 -12.88
CA TRP A 32 -14.74 -10.56 -11.62
C TRP A 32 -15.76 -10.62 -10.48
N THR A 33 -15.44 -11.42 -9.45
CA THR A 33 -16.16 -11.43 -8.18
C THR A 33 -15.18 -11.19 -7.05
N MET A 34 -15.50 -10.22 -6.20
CA MET A 34 -14.80 -9.99 -4.94
C MET A 34 -15.78 -10.15 -3.80
N VAL A 35 -15.30 -10.59 -2.66
CA VAL A 35 -16.08 -10.68 -1.43
C VAL A 35 -15.51 -9.74 -0.39
N ALA A 36 -16.37 -9.19 0.45
CA ALA A 36 -15.97 -8.33 1.53
C ALA A 36 -16.69 -8.65 2.84
N THR A 37 -16.01 -8.41 3.94
CA THR A 37 -16.58 -8.45 5.30
C THR A 37 -16.00 -7.31 6.11
N ARG A 38 -16.69 -6.88 7.16
CA ARG A 38 -16.19 -5.85 8.09
C ARG A 38 -15.82 -6.50 9.41
N TYR A 39 -14.60 -6.20 9.87
CA TYR A 39 -14.08 -6.67 11.14
C TYR A 39 -13.30 -5.57 11.84
N ARG A 40 -13.73 -5.28 13.07
CA ARG A 40 -13.30 -4.15 13.90
C ARG A 40 -13.20 -2.86 13.09
N GLY A 41 -14.27 -2.49 12.37
CA GLY A 41 -14.36 -1.24 11.61
C GLY A 41 -13.48 -1.14 10.35
N THR A 42 -12.71 -2.19 10.03
CA THR A 42 -11.93 -2.31 8.79
C THR A 42 -12.66 -3.24 7.81
N VAL A 43 -12.74 -2.84 6.55
CA VAL A 43 -13.30 -3.66 5.46
C VAL A 43 -12.19 -4.50 4.84
N TYR A 44 -12.37 -5.82 4.86
CA TYR A 44 -11.47 -6.76 4.20
C TYR A 44 -12.07 -7.10 2.84
N LEU A 45 -11.28 -6.99 1.78
CA LEU A 45 -11.70 -7.30 0.41
C LEU A 45 -10.82 -8.43 -0.13
N SER A 46 -11.46 -9.51 -0.59
CA SER A 46 -10.79 -10.69 -1.13
C SER A 46 -11.37 -11.07 -2.48
N HIS A 47 -10.54 -11.50 -3.42
CA HIS A 47 -11.03 -12.04 -4.68
C HIS A 47 -11.46 -13.50 -4.45
N VAL A 48 -12.69 -13.82 -4.88
CA VAL A 48 -13.11 -15.23 -4.99
C VAL A 48 -13.00 -15.57 -6.47
N PRO A 49 -12.15 -16.54 -6.87
CA PRO A 49 -12.16 -16.99 -8.24
C PRO A 49 -13.58 -17.46 -8.57
N VAL A 50 -14.17 -16.82 -9.58
CA VAL A 50 -15.45 -17.23 -10.14
C VAL A 50 -15.26 -18.67 -10.59
N HIS A 51 -15.98 -19.59 -9.95
CA HIS A 51 -15.91 -21.05 -10.12
C HIS A 51 -14.77 -21.77 -9.38
N ILE A 52 -15.10 -22.31 -8.21
CA ILE A 52 -14.35 -23.41 -7.57
C ILE A 52 -14.43 -24.71 -8.42
N GLU A 53 -15.26 -24.75 -9.49
CA GLU A 53 -15.52 -25.96 -10.28
C GLU A 53 -15.04 -25.91 -11.74
N GLU A 54 -14.83 -24.74 -12.35
CA GLU A 54 -14.21 -24.65 -13.67
C GLU A 54 -12.72 -24.39 -13.51
N LYS A 55 -11.94 -25.46 -13.36
CA LYS A 55 -10.54 -25.43 -13.79
C LYS A 55 -10.54 -25.18 -15.30
N GLN A 56 -10.68 -23.92 -15.72
CA GLN A 56 -10.47 -23.55 -17.10
C GLN A 56 -9.04 -23.97 -17.45
N THR A 57 -8.94 -25.03 -18.22
CA THR A 57 -7.66 -25.54 -18.70
C THR A 57 -7.09 -24.46 -19.60
N LEU A 58 -6.04 -23.78 -19.12
CA LEU A 58 -5.29 -22.84 -19.92
C LEU A 58 -4.92 -23.51 -21.24
N THR A 59 -5.15 -22.81 -22.34
CA THR A 59 -4.66 -23.22 -23.65
C THR A 59 -3.14 -23.33 -23.62
N ASP A 60 -2.56 -24.14 -24.51
CA ASP A 60 -1.09 -24.27 -24.56
C ASP A 60 -0.42 -22.94 -24.89
N PHE A 61 -1.11 -22.06 -25.61
CA PHE A 61 -0.65 -20.69 -25.84
C PHE A 61 -0.65 -19.85 -24.55
N GLU A 62 -1.70 -19.89 -23.74
CA GLU A 62 -1.73 -19.17 -22.44
C GLU A 62 -0.66 -19.70 -21.47
N LYS A 63 -0.41 -21.01 -21.47
CA LYS A 63 0.72 -21.60 -20.71
C LYS A 63 2.06 -21.06 -21.19
N LYS A 64 2.26 -20.95 -22.51
CA LYS A 64 3.46 -20.35 -23.10
C LYS A 64 3.60 -18.88 -22.73
N LEU A 65 2.52 -18.09 -22.77
CA LEU A 65 2.54 -16.68 -22.36
C LEU A 65 2.98 -16.53 -20.89
N SER A 66 2.41 -17.35 -19.99
CA SER A 66 2.80 -17.37 -18.58
C SER A 66 4.27 -17.78 -18.41
N HIS A 67 4.72 -18.80 -19.15
CA HIS A 67 6.12 -19.24 -19.14
C HIS A 67 7.06 -18.14 -19.60
N TRP A 68 6.77 -17.45 -20.71
CA TRP A 68 7.63 -16.38 -21.24
C TRP A 68 7.74 -15.21 -20.28
N GLY A 69 6.65 -14.83 -19.60
CA GLY A 69 6.69 -13.82 -18.55
C GLY A 69 7.66 -14.21 -17.44
N LYS A 70 7.46 -15.40 -16.86
CA LYS A 70 8.32 -15.85 -15.76
C LYS A 70 9.78 -16.06 -16.19
N ARG A 71 9.99 -16.52 -17.42
CA ARG A 71 11.32 -16.71 -17.96
C ARG A 71 12.04 -15.39 -18.21
N PHE A 72 11.32 -14.36 -18.64
CA PHE A 72 11.86 -13.02 -18.76
C PHE A 72 12.33 -12.49 -17.41
N GLU A 73 11.52 -12.64 -16.35
CA GLU A 73 11.91 -12.25 -14.98
C GLU A 73 13.24 -12.91 -14.56
N VAL A 74 13.38 -14.22 -14.76
CA VAL A 74 14.62 -14.95 -14.40
C VAL A 74 15.83 -14.47 -15.20
N GLU A 75 15.65 -14.14 -16.49
CA GLU A 75 16.78 -13.72 -17.32
C GLU A 75 17.26 -12.29 -17.01
N VAL A 76 16.35 -11.41 -16.57
CA VAL A 76 16.66 -9.99 -16.34
C VAL A 76 16.91 -9.64 -14.87
N THR A 77 16.76 -10.59 -13.96
CA THR A 77 17.06 -10.41 -12.53
C THR A 77 18.30 -11.18 -12.13
N LYS A 78 19.02 -10.66 -11.12
CA LYS A 78 20.14 -11.38 -10.50
C LYS A 78 19.63 -12.01 -9.21
N SER A 79 19.86 -13.30 -9.01
CA SER A 79 19.72 -13.93 -7.70
C SER A 79 20.79 -13.33 -6.78
N CYS A 80 20.39 -12.58 -5.77
CA CYS A 80 21.30 -12.14 -4.71
C CYS A 80 21.62 -13.37 -3.84
N GLY A 81 22.52 -14.22 -4.33
CA GLY A 81 23.19 -15.22 -3.51
C GLY A 81 24.15 -14.49 -2.57
N THR A 82 24.19 -14.90 -1.31
CA THR A 82 25.16 -14.44 -0.31
C THR A 82 26.58 -14.66 -0.84
N SER A 83 27.13 -13.67 -1.54
CA SER A 83 28.57 -13.56 -1.71
C SER A 83 29.07 -12.98 -0.40
N SER A 84 29.55 -13.88 0.46
CA SER A 84 30.46 -13.49 1.53
C SER A 84 31.57 -12.63 0.92
N GLU A 85 31.91 -11.54 1.58
CA GLU A 85 32.86 -10.50 1.17
C GLU A 85 34.30 -11.00 0.88
N ASP A 86 34.56 -12.31 0.95
CA ASP A 86 35.89 -12.91 0.79
C ASP A 86 36.29 -13.17 -0.68
N ASP A 87 35.36 -13.17 -1.64
CA ASP A 87 35.66 -13.53 -3.04
C ASP A 87 36.06 -12.34 -3.95
N ALA A 88 36.00 -11.10 -3.45
CA ALA A 88 36.31 -9.91 -4.23
C ALA A 88 37.83 -9.70 -4.49
N ALA A 89 38.71 -10.48 -3.84
CA ALA A 89 40.16 -10.28 -3.92
C ALA A 89 40.89 -11.13 -4.99
N SER A 90 40.21 -12.04 -5.70
CA SER A 90 40.88 -12.94 -6.68
C SER A 90 40.73 -12.54 -8.16
N ALA A 91 40.11 -11.39 -8.47
CA ALA A 91 40.03 -10.92 -9.85
C ALA A 91 41.32 -10.21 -10.30
N GLN A 92 42.46 -10.89 -10.26
CA GLN A 92 43.61 -10.54 -11.09
C GLN A 92 43.66 -11.46 -12.31
N ALA A 93 43.63 -10.80 -13.46
CA ALA A 93 43.66 -11.37 -14.78
C ALA A 93 44.76 -12.41 -14.99
N THR A 94 44.40 -13.56 -15.56
CA THR A 94 44.99 -14.13 -16.78
C THR A 94 44.37 -15.48 -17.09
N SER A 95 43.53 -15.59 -18.13
CA SER A 95 43.43 -16.83 -18.90
C SER A 95 42.72 -16.60 -20.24
N LEU A 96 43.41 -17.07 -21.28
CA LEU A 96 43.02 -17.10 -22.70
C LEU A 96 41.80 -18.00 -22.95
N PRO A 97 41.10 -17.86 -24.09
CA PRO A 97 39.88 -18.61 -24.36
C PRO A 97 40.21 -20.04 -24.81
N GLY A 98 39.72 -21.04 -24.07
CA GLY A 98 39.77 -22.43 -24.51
C GLY A 98 39.97 -23.48 -23.43
N ASP A 99 39.23 -23.42 -22.32
CA ASP A 99 39.10 -24.59 -21.44
C ASP A 99 37.66 -24.74 -20.94
N SER A 100 37.04 -25.85 -21.32
CA SER A 100 35.62 -26.17 -21.07
C SER A 100 35.50 -27.01 -19.80
N SER A 101 35.92 -26.47 -18.66
CA SER A 101 35.87 -27.22 -17.39
C SER A 101 35.54 -26.40 -16.14
N ALA A 102 35.18 -25.13 -16.27
CA ALA A 102 34.62 -24.38 -15.15
C ALA A 102 33.17 -24.82 -14.92
N ALA A 103 32.84 -25.24 -13.68
CA ALA A 103 31.46 -25.47 -13.28
C ALA A 103 30.65 -24.17 -13.53
N PRO A 104 29.46 -24.24 -14.15
CA PRO A 104 28.70 -23.03 -14.44
C PRO A 104 28.41 -22.32 -13.11
N HIS A 105 28.60 -20.99 -13.09
CA HIS A 105 28.17 -20.16 -11.97
C HIS A 105 26.70 -20.49 -11.65
N GLU A 106 26.27 -20.42 -10.39
CA GLU A 106 24.89 -20.76 -9.97
C GLU A 106 23.82 -20.03 -10.83
N ASN A 107 24.13 -18.82 -11.29
CA ASN A 107 23.32 -18.01 -12.21
C ASN A 107 23.23 -18.54 -13.66
N GLU A 108 24.17 -19.37 -14.13
CA GLU A 108 24.12 -20.02 -15.45
C GLU A 108 23.32 -21.33 -15.40
N VAL A 109 23.42 -22.08 -14.29
CA VAL A 109 22.62 -23.32 -14.10
C VAL A 109 21.13 -22.99 -14.02
N GLU A 110 20.77 -21.96 -13.23
CA GLU A 110 19.38 -21.53 -13.06
C GLU A 110 18.77 -20.93 -14.34
N ARG A 111 19.61 -20.34 -15.19
CA ARG A 111 19.21 -19.83 -16.52
C ARG A 111 18.98 -20.91 -17.56
N HIS A 112 19.33 -22.17 -17.34
CA HIS A 112 19.09 -23.24 -18.33
C HIS A 112 18.26 -24.41 -17.80
N ASP A 113 18.08 -24.49 -16.48
CA ASP A 113 17.22 -25.47 -15.84
C ASP A 113 15.71 -25.16 -15.96
N PRO A 114 14.83 -26.17 -15.73
CA PRO A 114 13.40 -25.95 -15.63
C PRO A 114 13.10 -24.86 -14.59
N LEU A 115 12.18 -23.94 -14.94
CA LEU A 115 11.71 -22.90 -14.02
C LEU A 115 11.25 -23.55 -12.71
N LYS A 116 12.03 -23.33 -11.65
CA LYS A 116 11.63 -23.68 -10.29
C LYS A 116 10.49 -22.75 -9.89
N ALA A 117 9.54 -23.27 -9.10
CA ALA A 117 8.52 -22.43 -8.51
C ALA A 117 9.21 -21.43 -7.56
N TYR A 118 9.44 -20.21 -8.04
CA TYR A 118 10.04 -19.17 -7.23
C TYR A 118 8.99 -18.63 -6.25
N PRO A 119 9.29 -18.58 -4.94
CA PRO A 119 8.41 -17.90 -4.01
C PRO A 119 8.34 -16.42 -4.41
N GLY A 120 7.15 -15.92 -4.73
CA GLY A 120 6.97 -14.50 -5.04
C GLY A 120 7.38 -13.63 -3.85
N PHE A 121 7.99 -12.48 -4.12
CA PHE A 121 8.24 -11.46 -3.10
C PHE A 121 7.02 -10.54 -3.01
N TYR A 122 6.59 -10.22 -1.79
CA TYR A 122 5.42 -9.38 -1.58
C TYR A 122 5.72 -8.24 -0.62
N SER A 123 5.44 -7.02 -1.07
CA SER A 123 5.43 -5.82 -0.24
C SER A 123 4.05 -5.62 0.40
N VAL A 124 4.03 -5.05 1.61
CA VAL A 124 2.83 -4.53 2.26
C VAL A 124 2.87 -3.02 2.16
N VAL A 125 1.98 -2.46 1.35
CA VAL A 125 1.91 -1.02 1.07
C VAL A 125 0.71 -0.45 1.81
N ARG A 126 0.89 0.71 2.45
CA ARG A 126 -0.23 1.46 3.00
C ARG A 126 -0.24 2.86 2.41
N PHE A 127 -1.43 3.34 2.10
CA PHE A 127 -1.57 4.61 1.44
C PHE A 127 -2.93 5.22 1.71
N GLU A 128 -3.05 6.50 1.37
CA GLU A 128 -4.30 7.24 1.44
C GLU A 128 -4.73 7.60 0.01
N LEU A 129 -5.98 7.27 -0.30
CA LEU A 129 -6.66 7.70 -1.52
C LEU A 129 -7.92 8.44 -1.09
N GLU A 130 -7.92 9.76 -1.30
CA GLU A 130 -8.97 10.64 -0.79
C GLU A 130 -9.20 10.38 0.71
N ASN A 131 -10.41 10.00 1.12
CA ASN A 131 -10.75 9.74 2.52
C ASN A 131 -10.62 8.26 2.92
N HIS A 132 -9.85 7.46 2.18
CA HIS A 132 -9.68 6.02 2.42
C HIS A 132 -8.24 5.69 2.72
N ARG A 133 -8.00 5.17 3.93
CA ARG A 133 -6.70 4.60 4.30
C ARG A 133 -6.69 3.12 4.00
N ILE A 134 -5.75 2.68 3.17
CA ILE A 134 -5.75 1.35 2.57
C ILE A 134 -4.43 0.67 2.91
N VAL A 135 -4.48 -0.59 3.31
CA VAL A 135 -3.33 -1.51 3.32
C VAL A 135 -3.56 -2.57 2.25
N LEU A 136 -2.54 -2.84 1.44
CA LEU A 136 -2.56 -3.93 0.49
C LEU A 136 -1.27 -4.74 0.47
N ARG A 137 -1.42 -6.00 0.04
CA ARG A 137 -0.29 -6.83 -0.38
C ARG A 137 -0.09 -6.67 -1.89
N ALA A 138 1.14 -6.39 -2.32
CA ALA A 138 1.54 -6.29 -3.72
C ALA A 138 2.70 -7.25 -4.00
N GLU A 139 2.60 -8.05 -5.06
CA GLU A 139 3.77 -8.78 -5.59
C GLU A 139 4.72 -7.78 -6.25
N VAL A 140 6.01 -7.96 -6.05
CA VAL A 140 7.07 -7.15 -6.66
C VAL A 140 8.01 -8.08 -7.41
N ASP A 141 8.29 -7.76 -8.67
CA ASP A 141 9.09 -8.62 -9.54
C ASP A 141 10.59 -8.42 -9.30
N ALA A 142 11.02 -7.17 -9.11
CA ALA A 142 12.43 -6.83 -8.88
C ALA A 142 12.61 -5.51 -8.13
N LEU A 143 13.84 -5.28 -7.68
CA LEU A 143 14.32 -4.03 -7.10
C LEU A 143 15.51 -3.54 -7.93
N MET A 144 15.48 -2.28 -8.36
CA MET A 144 16.66 -1.62 -8.93
C MET A 144 17.69 -1.42 -7.82
N PRO A 145 18.97 -1.74 -8.05
CA PRO A 145 20.03 -1.40 -7.11
C PRO A 145 20.07 0.11 -6.91
N ASP A 146 20.15 0.54 -5.64
CA ASP A 146 20.37 1.94 -5.30
C ASP A 146 21.80 2.33 -5.71
N PRO A 147 22.02 3.37 -6.54
CA PRO A 147 23.37 3.84 -6.84
C PRO A 147 24.15 4.27 -5.58
N ASP A 148 23.48 4.60 -4.47
CA ASP A 148 24.08 5.11 -3.23
C ASP A 148 23.86 4.17 -2.03
N GLU A 149 24.03 2.85 -2.24
CA GLU A 149 23.81 1.76 -1.28
C GLU A 149 24.55 1.91 0.08
N HIS A 150 25.49 2.85 0.19
CA HIS A 150 26.29 3.10 1.40
C HIS A 150 25.78 4.21 2.34
N GLN A 151 24.72 4.95 2.01
CA GLN A 151 24.29 6.07 2.87
C GLN A 151 22.88 5.99 3.43
N ASN A 152 22.03 5.04 3.01
CA ASN A 152 20.65 5.06 3.48
C ASN A 152 19.99 3.68 3.50
N PRO A 153 19.97 2.96 4.64
CA PRO A 153 19.13 1.78 4.80
C PRO A 153 17.67 2.24 5.00
N VAL A 154 16.99 2.69 3.94
CA VAL A 154 15.63 3.25 4.10
C VAL A 154 14.55 2.17 4.03
N LEU A 155 14.26 1.66 5.22
CA LEU A 155 12.96 1.40 5.86
C LEU A 155 11.83 0.64 5.11
N ASP A 156 11.38 -0.40 5.83
CA ASP A 156 10.34 -1.42 5.64
C ASP A 156 8.87 -0.96 5.44
N TYR A 157 8.60 0.27 5.01
CA TYR A 157 7.22 0.69 4.79
C TYR A 157 7.09 1.83 3.78
N VAL A 158 6.20 1.64 2.82
CA VAL A 158 5.92 2.57 1.73
C VAL A 158 4.60 3.27 1.99
N GLU A 159 4.63 4.60 2.11
CA GLU A 159 3.45 5.46 2.12
C GLU A 159 3.28 6.13 0.75
N LEU A 160 2.30 5.69 -0.04
CA LEU A 160 1.85 6.46 -1.20
C LEU A 160 0.95 7.58 -0.69
N LYS A 161 1.35 8.83 -0.92
CA LYS A 161 0.50 9.98 -0.67
C LYS A 161 -0.12 10.41 -2.00
N VAL A 162 -1.34 9.96 -2.29
CA VAL A 162 -2.10 10.44 -3.45
C VAL A 162 -2.87 11.68 -3.00
N THR A 163 -2.20 12.83 -3.00
CA THR A 163 -2.87 14.14 -2.88
C THR A 163 -2.96 14.76 -4.26
N THR A 164 -4.18 15.02 -4.74
CA THR A 164 -4.42 16.00 -5.79
C THR A 164 -3.86 17.34 -5.29
N GLU A 165 -2.88 17.90 -5.98
CA GLU A 165 -2.21 19.12 -5.55
C GLU A 165 -3.21 20.29 -5.45
N GLU A 166 -3.33 20.86 -4.25
CA GLU A 166 -3.30 22.30 -3.98
C GLU A 166 -3.40 22.52 -2.46
N ASN A 167 -2.40 23.22 -1.91
CA ASN A 167 -2.20 23.64 -0.51
C ASN A 167 -1.35 22.71 0.37
N PHE A 168 -0.03 22.85 0.31
CA PHE A 168 0.78 22.87 1.54
C PHE A 168 1.92 23.89 1.42
N HIS A 169 1.92 24.83 2.36
CA HIS A 169 3.11 25.60 2.71
C HIS A 169 4.22 24.65 3.15
N HIS A 170 5.45 24.93 2.73
CA HIS A 170 6.66 24.20 3.11
C HIS A 170 6.80 24.07 4.63
N ASP A 171 6.63 22.86 5.14
CA ASP A 171 7.48 22.33 6.21
C ASP A 171 8.15 21.08 5.63
N GLU A 172 9.48 21.03 5.69
CA GLU A 172 10.32 19.90 5.29
C GLU A 172 10.03 18.67 6.18
N GLN A 173 8.96 17.94 5.88
CA GLN A 173 8.76 16.58 6.37
C GLN A 173 9.16 15.62 5.26
N GLN A 174 10.27 14.92 5.50
CA GLN A 174 10.88 13.83 4.73
C GLN A 174 9.93 13.23 3.67
N ILE A 175 10.22 13.52 2.41
CA ILE A 175 9.66 12.78 1.28
C ILE A 175 10.01 11.30 1.53
N PRO A 176 9.02 10.38 1.62
CA PRO A 176 9.33 8.96 1.80
C PRO A 176 10.27 8.51 0.67
N PRO A 177 11.24 7.62 0.94
CA PRO A 177 12.12 7.13 -0.10
C PRO A 177 11.26 6.61 -1.26
N SER A 178 11.54 7.08 -2.47
CA SER A 178 10.95 6.49 -3.67
C SER A 178 11.32 5.00 -3.67
N THR A 179 10.33 4.12 -3.77
CA THR A 179 10.63 2.69 -3.88
C THR A 179 11.44 2.46 -5.15
N ASN A 180 12.45 1.62 -5.08
CA ASN A 180 13.19 1.21 -6.28
C ASN A 180 12.57 -0.03 -6.92
N TYR A 181 11.28 -0.28 -6.70
CA TYR A 181 10.59 -1.45 -7.24
C TYR A 181 10.40 -1.35 -8.75
N VAL A 182 10.45 -2.51 -9.40
CA VAL A 182 10.24 -2.67 -10.83
C VAL A 182 9.18 -3.72 -11.09
N GLU A 183 8.27 -3.40 -12.00
CA GLU A 183 7.34 -4.35 -12.60
C GLU A 183 7.92 -4.84 -13.94
N LEU A 184 7.99 -6.15 -14.12
CA LEU A 184 8.56 -6.81 -15.29
C LEU A 184 7.45 -7.35 -16.19
N LYS A 185 7.47 -6.98 -17.47
CA LYS A 185 6.45 -7.38 -18.44
C LYS A 185 7.05 -7.95 -19.73
N VAL A 186 6.23 -8.64 -20.50
CA VAL A 186 6.57 -9.04 -21.87
C VAL A 186 5.46 -8.66 -22.83
N ALA A 187 5.83 -8.23 -24.03
CA ALA A 187 4.90 -7.88 -25.10
C ALA A 187 5.44 -8.34 -26.46
N THR A 188 4.56 -8.77 -27.36
CA THR A 188 4.95 -9.17 -28.72
C THR A 188 5.31 -7.96 -29.57
N GLN A 189 6.29 -8.08 -30.46
CA GLN A 189 6.64 -7.04 -31.43
C GLN A 189 5.42 -6.57 -32.24
N ASN A 190 4.53 -7.49 -32.63
CA ASN A 190 3.27 -7.17 -33.31
C ASN A 190 2.35 -6.22 -32.53
N ILE A 191 2.26 -6.35 -31.19
CA ILE A 191 1.45 -5.43 -30.39
C ILE A 191 2.14 -4.08 -30.27
N ILE A 192 3.47 -4.05 -30.08
CA ILE A 192 4.26 -2.81 -30.01
C ILE A 192 4.14 -1.99 -31.30
N SER A 193 4.16 -2.66 -32.45
CA SER A 193 4.02 -2.02 -33.77
C SER A 193 2.63 -1.44 -34.05
N ALA A 194 1.65 -1.66 -33.17
CA ALA A 194 0.30 -1.10 -33.24
C ALA A 194 0.05 -0.16 -32.04
N PRO A 195 0.49 1.12 -32.08
CA PRO A 195 0.55 1.99 -30.90
C PRO A 195 -0.78 2.15 -30.17
N GLN A 196 -1.90 2.27 -30.88
CA GLN A 196 -3.22 2.40 -30.25
C GLN A 196 -3.60 1.13 -29.49
N ILE A 197 -3.32 -0.04 -30.06
CA ILE A 197 -3.59 -1.33 -29.42
C ILE A 197 -2.63 -1.54 -28.24
N PHE A 198 -1.35 -1.21 -28.40
CA PHE A 198 -0.37 -1.28 -27.31
C PHE A 198 -0.79 -0.41 -26.12
N ASN A 199 -1.17 0.84 -26.38
CA ASN A 199 -1.61 1.76 -25.34
C ASN A 199 -2.80 1.16 -24.58
N GLN A 200 -3.85 0.75 -25.31
CA GLN A 200 -5.10 0.27 -24.70
C GLN A 200 -4.96 -1.09 -24.02
N LYS A 201 -4.27 -2.04 -24.66
CA LYS A 201 -4.19 -3.45 -24.22
C LYS A 201 -2.95 -3.75 -23.35
N ARG A 202 -2.01 -2.83 -23.20
CA ARG A 202 -0.81 -3.00 -22.34
C ARG A 202 -0.58 -1.81 -21.42
N LEU A 203 -0.20 -0.64 -21.94
CA LEU A 203 0.24 0.47 -21.08
C LEU A 203 -0.82 0.90 -20.06
N VAL A 204 -2.10 0.99 -20.44
CA VAL A 204 -3.18 1.36 -19.52
C VAL A 204 -3.38 0.30 -18.39
N PRO A 205 -3.52 -1.01 -18.68
CA PRO A 205 -3.52 -2.04 -17.63
C PRO A 205 -2.26 -2.04 -16.76
N TRP A 206 -1.08 -1.93 -17.37
CA TRP A 206 0.19 -1.88 -16.65
C TRP A 206 0.27 -0.68 -15.70
N TRP A 207 -0.28 0.47 -16.11
CA TRP A 207 -0.46 1.63 -15.23
C TRP A 207 -1.42 1.33 -14.09
N CYS A 208 -2.61 0.77 -14.36
CA CYS A 208 -3.61 0.43 -13.33
C CYS A 208 -3.02 -0.49 -12.26
N GLN A 209 -2.17 -1.42 -12.67
CA GLN A 209 -1.45 -2.32 -11.79
C GLN A 209 -0.38 -1.60 -10.95
N SER A 210 0.47 -0.81 -11.61
CA SER A 210 1.69 -0.24 -10.99
C SER A 210 1.38 0.96 -10.09
N ILE A 211 0.34 1.74 -10.43
CA ILE A 211 -0.05 2.92 -9.65
C ILE A 211 -0.56 2.54 -8.25
N VAL A 212 -1.31 1.43 -8.14
CA VAL A 212 -1.88 0.99 -6.85
C VAL A 212 -0.84 0.28 -5.97
N SER A 213 0.22 -0.30 -6.53
CA SER A 213 1.36 -0.83 -5.75
C SER A 213 2.42 0.22 -5.45
N GLY A 214 2.37 1.39 -6.09
CA GLY A 214 3.41 2.41 -5.99
C GLY A 214 4.71 2.00 -6.67
N THR A 215 4.62 1.17 -7.70
CA THR A 215 5.77 0.74 -8.49
C THR A 215 6.10 1.81 -9.52
N PRO A 216 7.24 2.53 -9.44
CA PRO A 216 7.50 3.70 -10.28
C PRO A 216 8.00 3.34 -11.68
N LEU A 217 8.52 2.13 -11.90
CA LEU A 217 9.14 1.72 -13.15
C LEU A 217 8.58 0.41 -13.67
N ILE A 218 8.27 0.38 -14.96
CA ILE A 218 7.87 -0.82 -15.69
C ILE A 218 8.95 -1.10 -16.74
N VAL A 219 9.56 -2.27 -16.69
CA VAL A 219 10.53 -2.75 -17.67
C VAL A 219 9.90 -3.88 -18.46
N TYR A 220 9.95 -3.82 -19.79
CA TYR A 220 9.31 -4.83 -20.63
C TYR A 220 10.18 -5.33 -21.77
N GLY A 221 10.18 -6.65 -21.94
CA GLY A 221 10.82 -7.33 -23.06
C GLY A 221 9.89 -7.37 -24.28
N ILE A 222 10.39 -6.94 -25.42
CA ILE A 222 9.71 -7.03 -26.71
C ILE A 222 10.14 -8.34 -27.38
N ARG A 223 9.21 -9.28 -27.49
CA ARG A 223 9.47 -10.63 -28.02
C ARG A 223 8.91 -10.87 -29.42
N ASP A 224 9.50 -11.81 -30.14
CA ASP A 224 8.88 -12.41 -31.33
C ASP A 224 7.74 -13.39 -30.95
N GLU A 225 7.10 -13.98 -31.96
CA GLU A 225 6.01 -14.96 -31.78
C GLU A 225 6.47 -16.29 -31.16
N ASP A 226 7.75 -16.61 -31.29
CA ASP A 226 8.35 -17.84 -30.74
C ASP A 226 8.78 -17.69 -29.27
N GLY A 227 8.77 -16.47 -28.74
CA GLY A 227 9.09 -16.19 -27.34
C GLY A 227 10.43 -15.52 -27.10
N HIS A 228 11.22 -15.24 -28.13
CA HIS A 228 12.55 -14.66 -27.97
C HIS A 228 12.45 -13.14 -27.85
N VAL A 229 12.93 -12.62 -26.73
CA VAL A 229 13.06 -11.17 -26.51
C VAL A 229 14.14 -10.60 -27.44
N LYS A 230 13.77 -9.59 -28.23
CA LYS A 230 14.65 -8.91 -29.20
C LYS A 230 15.18 -7.58 -28.69
N SER A 231 14.43 -6.92 -27.82
CA SER A 231 14.83 -5.68 -27.16
C SER A 231 14.11 -5.52 -25.82
N ILE A 232 14.65 -4.67 -24.96
CA ILE A 232 14.06 -4.32 -23.66
C ILE A 232 13.86 -2.81 -23.66
N GLU A 233 12.70 -2.38 -23.19
CA GLU A 233 12.36 -0.97 -23.01
C GLU A 233 11.85 -0.75 -21.58
N GLN A 234 11.76 0.52 -21.18
CA GLN A 234 11.24 0.92 -19.88
C GLN A 234 10.31 2.12 -19.99
N VAL A 235 9.39 2.24 -19.04
CA VAL A 235 8.49 3.38 -18.92
C VAL A 235 8.25 3.67 -17.44
N LYS A 236 8.31 4.94 -17.04
CA LYS A 236 7.92 5.33 -15.68
C LYS A 236 6.40 5.32 -15.58
N THR A 237 5.88 4.82 -14.47
CA THR A 237 4.44 4.72 -14.23
C THR A 237 3.74 6.07 -14.36
N ASP A 238 4.32 7.14 -13.80
CA ASP A 238 3.74 8.49 -13.86
C ASP A 238 3.77 9.12 -15.27
N ASP A 239 4.64 8.65 -16.18
CA ASP A 239 4.72 9.16 -17.55
C ASP A 239 3.66 8.51 -18.47
N ILE A 240 3.04 7.40 -18.05
CA ILE A 240 2.10 6.64 -18.90
C ILE A 240 0.86 7.45 -19.30
N PRO A 241 0.16 8.17 -18.40
CA PRO A 241 -1.01 8.98 -18.78
C PRO A 241 -0.73 9.96 -19.92
N ASP A 242 0.41 10.64 -19.88
CA ASP A 242 0.81 11.59 -20.93
C ASP A 242 1.18 10.86 -22.23
N ARG A 243 1.87 9.73 -22.13
CA ARG A 243 2.26 8.91 -23.29
C ARG A 243 1.06 8.33 -24.04
N VAL A 244 0.03 7.86 -23.33
CA VAL A 244 -1.17 7.27 -23.97
C VAL A 244 -2.23 8.30 -24.28
N GLY A 245 -2.17 9.49 -23.66
CA GLY A 245 -3.10 10.58 -23.83
C GLY A 245 -4.38 10.43 -22.99
N GLN A 246 -4.93 11.58 -22.60
CA GLN A 246 -6.07 11.72 -21.67
C GLN A 246 -7.36 11.02 -22.12
N ASN A 247 -7.52 10.77 -23.43
CA ASN A 247 -8.66 10.01 -23.97
C ASN A 247 -8.56 8.51 -23.64
N ASN A 248 -7.35 7.97 -23.46
CA ASN A 248 -7.14 6.57 -23.10
C ASN A 248 -7.00 6.42 -21.58
N LEU A 249 -6.28 7.33 -20.93
CA LEU A 249 -6.03 7.30 -19.49
C LEU A 249 -5.99 8.70 -18.91
N ASN A 250 -7.06 9.06 -18.21
CA ASN A 250 -7.07 10.24 -17.36
C ASN A 250 -6.88 9.80 -15.90
N LYS A 251 -5.69 10.08 -15.35
CA LYS A 251 -5.27 9.66 -14.00
C LYS A 251 -6.31 10.02 -12.94
N ASP A 252 -6.78 11.27 -12.94
CA ASP A 252 -7.71 11.77 -11.93
C ASP A 252 -9.07 11.06 -12.00
N LYS A 253 -9.59 10.82 -13.20
CA LYS A 253 -10.86 10.07 -13.38
C LYS A 253 -10.76 8.63 -12.90
N TYR A 254 -9.64 7.95 -13.17
CA TYR A 254 -9.42 6.58 -12.71
C TYR A 254 -9.31 6.51 -11.18
N LEU A 255 -8.56 7.42 -10.57
CA LEU A 255 -8.38 7.47 -9.10
C LEU A 255 -9.64 7.91 -8.38
N LEU A 256 -10.39 8.88 -8.93
CA LEU A 256 -11.69 9.30 -8.41
C LEU A 256 -12.68 8.14 -8.46
N PHE A 257 -12.76 7.43 -9.59
CA PHE A 257 -13.62 6.24 -9.71
C PHE A 257 -13.27 5.17 -8.66
N LEU A 258 -11.97 4.90 -8.44
CA LEU A 258 -11.54 3.97 -7.40
C LEU A 258 -11.99 4.43 -6.00
N SER A 259 -11.84 5.71 -5.68
CA SER A 259 -12.29 6.30 -4.42
C SER A 259 -13.81 6.22 -4.22
N GLU A 260 -14.59 6.49 -5.28
CA GLU A 260 -16.05 6.38 -5.26
C GLU A 260 -16.50 4.93 -5.06
N MET A 261 -15.84 3.98 -5.75
CA MET A 261 -16.09 2.54 -5.60
C MET A 261 -15.77 2.06 -4.19
N LEU A 262 -14.65 2.48 -3.60
CA LEU A 262 -14.31 2.16 -2.21
C LEU A 262 -15.33 2.77 -1.24
N SER A 263 -15.74 4.02 -1.44
CA SER A 263 -16.80 4.64 -0.64
C SER A 263 -18.11 3.85 -0.69
N TRP A 264 -18.50 3.41 -1.88
CA TRP A 264 -19.70 2.60 -2.09
C TRP A 264 -19.58 1.23 -1.41
N ILE A 265 -18.47 0.51 -1.58
CA ILE A 265 -18.20 -0.76 -0.90
C ILE A 265 -18.28 -0.58 0.63
N LYS A 266 -17.61 0.44 1.18
CA LYS A 266 -17.60 0.74 2.62
C LYS A 266 -19.01 0.96 3.16
N ASN A 267 -19.87 1.65 2.41
CA ASN A 267 -21.25 1.91 2.80
C ASN A 267 -22.14 0.67 2.76
N ILE A 268 -21.92 -0.23 1.79
CA ILE A 268 -22.66 -1.50 1.67
C ILE A 268 -22.24 -2.50 2.76
N VAL A 269 -20.94 -2.65 3.00
CA VAL A 269 -20.38 -3.58 3.99
C VAL A 269 -20.48 -2.95 5.38
N CYS A 270 -21.70 -2.79 5.89
CA CYS A 270 -21.99 -2.00 7.10
C CYS A 270 -22.14 -2.83 8.38
N VAL A 271 -22.37 -4.13 8.27
CA VAL A 271 -22.56 -5.04 9.42
C VAL A 271 -21.21 -5.47 9.97
N GLU A 272 -21.03 -5.30 11.28
CA GLU A 272 -19.80 -5.64 12.01
C GLU A 272 -19.79 -7.12 12.43
N ASP A 273 -19.68 -8.02 11.45
CA ASP A 273 -19.68 -9.46 11.66
C ASP A 273 -18.88 -10.18 10.56
N VAL A 274 -17.86 -10.93 10.98
CA VAL A 274 -17.00 -11.71 10.08
C VAL A 274 -17.75 -12.81 9.31
N ALA A 275 -18.90 -13.26 9.82
CA ALA A 275 -19.76 -14.24 9.16
C ALA A 275 -20.63 -13.61 8.05
N VAL A 276 -20.85 -12.29 8.09
CA VAL A 276 -21.60 -11.59 7.04
C VAL A 276 -20.64 -11.21 5.92
N VAL A 277 -20.86 -11.84 4.77
CA VAL A 277 -20.05 -11.63 3.56
C VAL A 277 -20.90 -10.95 2.49
N TYR A 278 -20.33 -9.98 1.79
CA TYR A 278 -20.95 -9.31 0.64
C TYR A 278 -20.16 -9.66 -0.61
N ALA A 279 -20.83 -10.09 -1.68
CA ALA A 279 -20.23 -10.27 -2.99
C ALA A 279 -20.43 -9.02 -3.85
N PHE A 280 -19.35 -8.58 -4.48
CA PHE A 280 -19.29 -7.54 -5.49
C PHE A 280 -18.93 -8.18 -6.81
N GLN A 281 -19.78 -7.99 -7.83
CA GLN A 281 -19.64 -8.68 -9.10
C GLN A 281 -19.73 -7.69 -10.25
N TRP A 282 -18.77 -7.79 -11.17
CA TRP A 282 -18.79 -7.09 -12.43
C TRP A 282 -18.81 -8.10 -13.57
N ASP A 283 -19.74 -7.91 -14.51
CA ASP A 283 -19.84 -8.73 -15.72
C ASP A 283 -19.48 -7.89 -16.94
N SER A 284 -18.38 -8.27 -17.58
CA SER A 284 -17.88 -7.62 -18.79
C SER A 284 -18.82 -7.77 -19.99
N ASN A 285 -19.71 -8.76 -20.00
CA ASN A 285 -20.72 -8.91 -21.06
C ASN A 285 -21.90 -7.96 -20.89
N THR A 286 -22.12 -7.45 -19.67
CA THR A 286 -23.20 -6.51 -19.36
C THR A 286 -22.68 -5.26 -18.62
N PRO A 287 -21.72 -4.51 -19.21
CA PRO A 287 -21.02 -3.42 -18.53
C PRO A 287 -21.96 -2.29 -18.08
N SER A 288 -23.10 -2.11 -18.76
CA SER A 288 -24.14 -1.15 -18.39
C SER A 288 -24.82 -1.42 -17.05
N ARG A 289 -24.66 -2.62 -16.48
CA ARG A 289 -25.13 -2.95 -15.13
C ARG A 289 -24.21 -2.43 -14.04
N GLY A 290 -22.99 -2.00 -14.39
CA GLY A 290 -21.97 -1.61 -13.43
C GLY A 290 -21.58 -2.76 -12.51
N VAL A 291 -21.03 -2.42 -11.34
CA VAL A 291 -20.75 -3.40 -10.28
C VAL A 291 -22.01 -3.63 -9.45
N THR A 292 -22.36 -4.89 -9.25
CA THR A 292 -23.51 -5.29 -8.42
C THR A 292 -23.05 -5.77 -7.05
N ALA A 293 -23.87 -5.57 -6.01
CA ALA A 293 -23.59 -6.02 -4.65
C ALA A 293 -24.70 -6.91 -4.11
N THR A 294 -24.34 -8.04 -3.51
CA THR A 294 -25.28 -9.01 -2.91
C THR A 294 -24.77 -9.48 -1.55
N ALA A 295 -25.62 -9.47 -0.52
CA ALA A 295 -25.28 -10.07 0.76
C ALA A 295 -25.37 -11.61 0.68
N LEU A 296 -24.38 -12.29 1.23
CA LEU A 296 -24.26 -13.75 1.28
C LEU A 296 -24.35 -14.23 2.75
N PRO A 297 -25.57 -14.34 3.32
CA PRO A 297 -25.76 -14.65 4.74
C PRO A 297 -25.27 -16.05 5.15
N ASP A 298 -25.22 -17.00 4.22
CA ASP A 298 -24.78 -18.38 4.49
C ASP A 298 -23.35 -18.67 3.98
N ALA A 299 -22.60 -17.65 3.59
CA ALA A 299 -21.22 -17.83 3.16
C ALA A 299 -20.29 -18.08 4.37
N ASN A 300 -19.36 -19.01 4.21
CA ASN A 300 -18.27 -19.15 5.17
C ASN A 300 -17.43 -17.88 5.17
N SER A 301 -17.09 -17.38 6.37
CA SER A 301 -16.14 -16.29 6.51
C SER A 301 -14.82 -16.64 5.83
N PHE A 302 -14.34 -15.75 4.97
CA PHE A 302 -13.03 -15.91 4.35
C PHE A 302 -11.89 -15.42 5.25
N LEU A 303 -12.20 -14.77 6.38
CA LEU A 303 -11.21 -14.44 7.40
C LEU A 303 -10.90 -15.70 8.23
N PRO A 304 -9.65 -16.19 8.21
CA PRO A 304 -9.31 -17.40 8.94
C PRO A 304 -9.50 -17.21 10.45
N LYS A 305 -10.03 -18.23 11.14
CA LYS A 305 -10.19 -18.21 12.61
C LYS A 305 -8.91 -17.86 13.35
N TRP A 306 -7.75 -18.36 12.86
CA TRP A 306 -6.45 -18.04 13.47
C TRP A 306 -6.13 -16.54 13.40
N TYR A 307 -6.54 -15.85 12.33
CA TYR A 307 -6.28 -14.43 12.15
C TYR A 307 -7.14 -13.63 13.12
N VAL A 308 -8.44 -13.92 13.16
CA VAL A 308 -9.37 -13.29 14.11
C VAL A 308 -8.89 -13.47 15.54
N ASN A 309 -8.52 -14.69 15.95
CA ASN A 309 -8.00 -14.95 17.30
C ASN A 309 -6.73 -14.15 17.60
N LYS A 310 -5.76 -14.10 16.67
CA LYS A 310 -4.53 -13.31 16.84
C LYS A 310 -4.81 -11.81 16.95
N MET A 311 -5.78 -11.30 16.20
CA MET A 311 -6.18 -9.90 16.24
C MET A 311 -6.88 -9.57 17.57
N GLU A 312 -7.78 -10.43 18.04
CA GLU A 312 -8.39 -10.29 19.38
C GLU A 312 -7.32 -10.24 20.48
N ASP A 313 -6.33 -11.13 20.45
CA ASP A 313 -5.21 -11.12 21.38
C ASP A 313 -4.35 -9.86 21.28
N TYR A 314 -4.11 -9.37 20.06
CA TYR A 314 -3.39 -8.12 19.81
C TYR A 314 -4.12 -6.94 20.45
N PHE A 315 -5.42 -6.78 20.18
CA PHE A 315 -6.19 -5.67 20.73
C PHE A 315 -6.36 -5.77 22.25
N ALA A 316 -6.52 -6.96 22.81
CA ALA A 316 -6.55 -7.17 24.25
C ALA A 316 -5.21 -6.80 24.93
N ARG A 317 -4.07 -7.03 24.26
CA ARG A 317 -2.75 -6.60 24.75
C ARG A 317 -2.57 -5.09 24.64
N ALA A 318 -2.93 -4.50 23.50
CA ALA A 318 -2.85 -3.06 23.27
C ALA A 318 -3.69 -2.29 24.32
N TRP A 319 -4.92 -2.75 24.57
CA TRP A 319 -5.80 -2.17 25.59
C TRP A 319 -5.18 -2.20 27.00
N ARG A 320 -4.62 -3.35 27.41
CA ARG A 320 -3.94 -3.48 28.72
C ARG A 320 -2.70 -2.60 28.86
N GLN A 321 -1.92 -2.43 27.78
CA GLN A 321 -0.75 -1.55 27.81
C GLN A 321 -1.15 -0.09 27.95
N GLN A 322 -2.21 0.33 27.26
CA GLN A 322 -2.68 1.71 27.29
C GLN A 322 -3.32 2.08 28.64
N ARG A 323 -4.12 1.19 29.23
CA ARG A 323 -4.65 1.36 30.61
C ARG A 323 -3.54 1.57 31.64
N ARG A 324 -2.48 0.76 31.60
CA ARG A 324 -1.31 0.94 32.47
C ARG A 324 -0.57 2.27 32.25
N LYS A 325 -0.55 2.78 31.01
CA LYS A 325 0.03 4.11 30.73
C LYS A 325 -0.86 5.23 31.29
N GLU A 326 -2.17 5.07 31.19
CA GLU A 326 -3.15 6.03 31.71
C GLU A 326 -3.12 6.09 33.23
N GLU A 327 -3.11 4.94 33.92
CA GLU A 327 -2.95 4.86 35.38
C GLU A 327 -1.64 5.49 35.86
N LYS A 328 -0.54 5.30 35.11
CA LYS A 328 0.75 5.95 35.42
C LYS A 328 0.69 7.47 35.22
N ARG A 329 -0.01 7.94 34.18
CA ARG A 329 -0.19 9.37 33.91
C ARG A 329 -1.07 10.01 35.00
N GLU A 330 -2.16 9.34 35.39
CA GLU A 330 -3.04 9.78 36.48
C GLU A 330 -2.28 9.84 37.81
N MET A 331 -1.47 8.83 38.15
CA MET A 331 -0.61 8.89 39.35
C MET A 331 0.42 10.03 39.28
N ALA A 332 1.03 10.28 38.11
CA ALA A 332 1.98 11.38 37.96
C ALA A 332 1.30 12.76 38.10
N GLU A 333 0.10 12.92 37.54
CA GLU A 333 -0.72 14.13 37.70
C GLU A 333 -1.18 14.33 39.15
N GLU A 334 -1.52 13.27 39.87
CA GLU A 334 -1.83 13.31 41.31
C GLU A 334 -0.60 13.64 42.17
N GLU A 335 0.58 13.08 41.85
CA GLU A 335 1.85 13.43 42.53
C GLU A 335 2.22 14.90 42.29
N GLU A 336 2.04 15.40 41.07
CA GLU A 336 2.27 16.81 40.73
C GLU A 336 1.28 17.74 41.45
N ASP A 337 -0.03 17.43 41.45
CA ASP A 337 -1.03 18.21 42.20
C ASP A 337 -0.76 18.15 43.71
N TYR A 338 -0.35 17.00 44.25
CA TYR A 338 0.06 16.86 45.65
C TYR A 338 1.27 17.76 45.96
N PHE A 339 2.29 17.75 45.10
CA PHE A 339 3.48 18.59 45.25
C PHE A 339 3.12 20.08 45.20
N MET A 340 2.29 20.50 44.25
CA MET A 340 1.83 21.88 44.10
C MET A 340 1.01 22.34 45.32
N ARG A 341 0.12 21.50 45.86
CA ARG A 341 -0.63 21.80 47.10
C ARG A 341 0.29 21.91 48.31
N LYS A 342 1.29 21.05 48.42
CA LYS A 342 2.30 21.12 49.50
C LYS A 342 3.14 22.39 49.44
N GLN A 343 3.51 22.84 48.23
CA GLN A 343 4.23 24.09 48.03
C GLN A 343 3.38 25.32 48.43
N TRP A 344 2.08 25.30 48.14
CA TRP A 344 1.13 26.35 48.55
C TRP A 344 0.73 26.32 50.04
N GLN A 345 0.76 25.15 50.68
CA GLN A 345 0.45 24.99 52.11
C GLN A 345 1.68 25.08 53.03
N SER A 346 2.89 25.27 52.47
CA SER A 346 4.03 25.62 53.29
C SER A 346 3.73 26.98 53.92
N PRO A 347 3.75 27.10 55.27
CA PRO A 347 3.61 28.41 55.89
C PRO A 347 4.72 29.28 55.30
N HIS A 348 4.37 30.48 54.84
CA HIS A 348 5.34 31.55 54.82
C HIS A 348 5.98 31.57 56.20
N THR A 349 7.22 31.08 56.27
CA THR A 349 8.15 31.49 57.31
C THR A 349 8.02 33.00 57.39
N SER A 350 7.66 33.45 58.58
CA SER A 350 7.46 34.84 58.97
C SER A 350 8.39 35.80 58.25
N GLU A 351 7.81 36.94 57.88
CA GLU A 351 8.36 38.09 57.17
C GLU A 351 9.49 38.83 57.94
N GLU A 352 10.32 38.15 58.73
CA GLU A 352 11.34 38.81 59.57
C GLU A 352 12.80 38.40 59.37
N ASP A 353 13.15 37.39 58.57
CA ASP A 353 14.56 37.00 58.40
C ASP A 353 15.02 36.88 56.95
N ILE A 354 14.86 37.93 56.12
CA ILE A 354 15.78 38.20 55.00
C ILE A 354 15.90 39.72 54.82
N ARG A 355 16.77 40.33 55.63
CA ARG A 355 17.53 41.51 55.20
C ARG A 355 18.98 41.08 55.12
N GLU A 356 19.49 40.91 53.91
CA GLU A 356 20.66 41.64 53.39
C GLU A 356 21.03 41.11 52.00
N ASP A 357 21.00 42.04 51.06
CA ASP A 357 21.73 42.15 49.79
C ASP A 357 21.66 41.02 48.76
N TYR A 358 21.00 41.29 47.62
CA TYR A 358 21.62 41.25 46.29
C TYR A 358 20.66 41.86 45.24
N ASP A 359 21.16 42.85 44.51
CA ASP A 359 20.54 43.53 43.38
C ASP A 359 20.30 42.58 42.18
N GLY A 360 19.21 42.78 41.44
CA GLY A 360 19.07 42.25 40.08
C GLY A 360 17.64 41.98 39.64
N GLU A 361 17.15 42.82 38.72
CA GLU A 361 15.87 42.73 38.00
C GLU A 361 15.56 41.32 37.47
N SER A 362 14.28 40.95 37.56
CA SER A 362 13.50 40.11 36.62
C SER A 362 12.68 39.02 37.32
N SER A 363 11.50 39.39 37.82
CA SER A 363 10.41 38.44 38.08
C SER A 363 9.08 39.18 38.24
N SER A 364 8.49 39.63 37.11
CA SER A 364 7.14 40.22 37.11
C SER A 364 6.28 39.80 35.91
N LEU A 365 6.60 38.69 35.24
CA LEU A 365 5.89 38.27 34.00
C LEU A 365 5.31 36.85 34.02
N LEU A 366 5.12 36.24 35.20
CA LEU A 366 4.52 34.89 35.28
C LEU A 366 3.22 34.82 36.09
N ALA A 367 2.72 35.94 36.61
CA ALA A 367 1.49 35.97 37.41
C ALA A 367 0.23 36.41 36.62
N GLU A 368 0.36 36.96 35.41
CA GLU A 368 -0.78 37.53 34.67
C GLU A 368 -1.38 36.62 33.57
N GLU A 369 -0.73 35.52 33.17
CA GLU A 369 -1.22 34.69 32.06
C GLU A 369 -2.25 33.61 32.45
N TRP A 370 -2.44 33.33 33.74
CA TRP A 370 -3.32 32.25 34.20
C TRP A 370 -4.80 32.64 34.32
N PHE A 371 -5.12 33.94 34.36
CA PHE A 371 -6.51 34.40 34.57
C PHE A 371 -7.35 34.55 33.30
N TYR A 372 -6.78 34.36 32.10
CA TYR A 372 -7.48 34.62 30.83
C TYR A 372 -8.05 33.37 30.11
N ARG A 373 -7.89 32.16 30.66
CA ARG A 373 -8.29 30.90 29.97
C ARG A 373 -9.58 30.23 30.45
N GLN A 374 -10.35 30.83 31.37
CA GLN A 374 -11.51 30.17 32.00
C GLN A 374 -12.87 30.86 31.78
N SER A 375 -13.02 31.73 30.79
CA SER A 375 -14.31 32.45 30.60
C SER A 375 -14.62 32.81 29.14
N SER A 376 -15.43 31.97 28.45
CA SER A 376 -16.69 32.40 27.79
C SER A 376 -17.45 31.25 27.07
N PRO A 377 -18.82 31.22 27.06
CA PRO A 377 -19.67 30.16 26.49
C PRO A 377 -20.55 30.58 25.26
N TYR A 378 -21.24 29.59 24.65
CA TYR A 378 -22.33 29.65 23.61
C TYR A 378 -21.89 29.98 22.14
N SER A 379 -22.45 29.45 21.02
CA SER A 379 -23.59 28.54 20.73
C SER A 379 -23.72 28.16 19.23
N HIS A 380 -24.33 26.98 18.97
CA HIS A 380 -25.31 26.62 17.91
C HIS A 380 -24.94 26.58 16.40
N GLY A 381 -25.23 25.42 15.78
CA GLY A 381 -25.33 25.30 14.32
C GLY A 381 -25.66 23.88 13.81
N ARG A 382 -26.90 23.39 14.02
CA ARG A 382 -27.41 22.18 13.34
C ARG A 382 -27.59 22.45 11.85
N ARG A 383 -27.15 21.55 10.97
CA ARG A 383 -27.83 21.30 9.68
C ARG A 383 -27.59 19.88 9.15
N ARG A 384 -28.70 19.13 9.02
CA ARG A 384 -28.83 17.87 8.27
C ARG A 384 -28.80 18.14 6.77
N LYS A 385 -28.18 17.26 5.97
CA LYS A 385 -28.68 16.91 4.63
C LYS A 385 -28.43 15.42 4.34
N ARG A 386 -29.52 14.77 3.93
CA ARG A 386 -29.66 13.44 3.32
C ARG A 386 -29.42 13.59 1.82
N THR A 387 -28.74 12.65 1.17
CA THR A 387 -29.00 12.29 -0.23
C THR A 387 -28.54 10.85 -0.48
N ASP A 388 -29.47 9.98 -0.86
CA ASP A 388 -29.23 8.75 -1.62
C ASP A 388 -28.58 9.08 -2.97
N LYS A 389 -27.71 8.19 -3.48
CA LYS A 389 -27.51 7.97 -4.92
C LYS A 389 -26.68 6.71 -5.20
N THR A 390 -27.30 5.83 -5.99
CA THR A 390 -26.69 4.73 -6.76
C THR A 390 -25.75 5.32 -7.82
N ILE A 391 -24.54 4.77 -7.97
CA ILE A 391 -23.59 5.13 -9.03
C ILE A 391 -23.70 4.10 -10.16
N ARG A 392 -23.77 4.57 -11.40
CA ARG A 392 -23.80 3.78 -12.64
C ARG A 392 -22.45 3.84 -13.32
#